data_AF-A0A2G9T997-F1
#
_entry.id   AF-A0A2G9T997-F1
#
_cell.length_a   1.000
_cell.length_b   1.000
_cell.length_c   1.000
_cell.angle_alpha   90.00
_cell.angle_beta   90.00
_cell.angle_gamma   90.00
#
_symmetry.space_group_name_H-M   'P 1'
#
loop_
_entity.id
_entity.type
_entity.pdbx_description
1 polymer ?
#
loop_
_entity_poly.entity_id
_entity_poly.type
_entity_poly.pdbx_seq_one_letter_code
_entity_poly.pdbx_strand_id
1 'polypeptide(L)'
;LINIVLTNSRPRHFLEIRKQYFPEDITRMDVAVMKPPQMQIAAEREPFMGLLREIESTPCSAGRNSTEFWYFAFEKYMGGLGFMDAWKAIVDDEEGFSENLRGFLMANDRYSYDILRSTNGTPKAFRFATRLRNVATDELIDRCAQRMRYNSTILEKFSAWASY
;
A
#
# COMPACT_ATOMS: atom_id res chain seq x y z
N LEU A 1 -24.01 2.09 0.29
CA LEU A 1 -24.38 1.70 1.67
C LEU A 1 -25.55 2.49 2.28
N ILE A 2 -25.60 3.84 2.21
CA ILE A 2 -26.64 4.66 2.87
C ILE A 2 -28.09 4.26 2.49
N ASN A 3 -28.31 3.81 1.24
CA ASN A 3 -29.63 3.42 0.74
C ASN A 3 -30.12 2.04 1.20
N ILE A 4 -29.27 1.24 1.85
CA ILE A 4 -29.62 -0.10 2.38
C ILE A 4 -30.07 0.01 3.85
N VAL A 5 -29.79 1.16 4.48
CA VAL A 5 -30.12 1.42 5.88
C VAL A 5 -31.47 2.14 5.97
N LEU A 6 -32.30 1.72 6.92
CA LEU A 6 -33.59 2.35 7.22
C LEU A 6 -33.44 3.88 7.29
N THR A 7 -34.33 4.58 6.57
CA THR A 7 -34.29 6.03 6.32
C THR A 7 -34.26 6.88 7.59
N ASN A 8 -34.84 6.41 8.70
CA ASN A 8 -34.85 7.09 10.00
C ASN A 8 -34.13 6.26 11.07
N SER A 9 -32.83 6.02 10.90
CA SER A 9 -32.05 5.23 11.85
C SER A 9 -30.71 5.89 12.19
N ARG A 10 -30.25 5.68 13.43
CA ARG A 10 -28.95 6.19 13.91
C ARG A 10 -27.77 5.75 13.01
N PRO A 11 -27.73 4.52 12.46
CA PRO A 11 -26.67 4.13 11.54
C PRO A 11 -26.65 4.94 10.23
N ARG A 12 -27.82 5.36 9.72
CA ARG A 12 -27.87 6.21 8.52
C ARG A 12 -27.25 7.58 8.78
N HIS A 13 -27.63 8.20 9.90
CA HIS A 13 -27.07 9.49 10.31
C HIS A 13 -25.55 9.41 10.53
N PHE A 14 -25.06 8.32 11.14
CA PHE A 14 -23.62 8.07 11.27
C PHE A 14 -22.92 7.98 9.90
N LEU A 15 -23.49 7.25 8.94
CA LEU A 15 -22.90 7.11 7.59
C LEU A 15 -22.91 8.44 6.82
N GLU A 16 -23.94 9.27 7.00
CA GLU A 16 -24.04 10.61 6.42
C GLU A 16 -22.95 11.54 7.00
N ILE A 17 -22.81 11.59 8.33
CA ILE A 17 -21.73 12.34 9.02
C ILE A 17 -20.36 11.82 8.57
N ARG A 18 -20.14 10.50 8.56
CA ARG A 18 -18.87 9.91 8.14
C ARG A 18 -18.51 10.31 6.71
N LYS A 19 -19.47 10.29 5.77
CA LYS A 19 -19.24 10.72 4.39
C LYS A 19 -18.89 12.21 4.29
N GLN A 20 -19.49 13.04 5.15
CA GLN A 20 -19.26 14.49 5.15
C GLN A 20 -17.91 14.87 5.74
N TYR A 21 -17.51 14.25 6.87
CA TYR A 21 -16.33 14.65 7.63
C TYR A 21 -15.08 13.80 7.36
N PHE A 22 -15.25 12.57 6.86
CA PHE A 22 -14.15 11.64 6.57
C PHE A 22 -14.22 11.10 5.13
N PRO A 23 -14.20 11.98 4.11
CA PRO A 23 -14.29 11.56 2.72
C PRO A 23 -13.03 10.80 2.24
N GLU A 24 -11.91 10.92 2.94
CA GLU A 24 -10.67 10.22 2.58
C GLU A 24 -10.70 8.74 2.98
N ASP A 25 -11.29 8.39 4.13
CA ASP A 25 -11.32 7.03 4.66
C ASP A 25 -12.10 6.05 3.78
N ILE A 26 -13.09 6.54 3.04
CA ILE A 26 -13.92 5.72 2.14
C ILE A 26 -13.22 5.40 0.82
N THR A 27 -12.06 5.99 0.54
CA THR A 27 -11.31 5.80 -0.70
C THR A 27 -9.97 5.08 -0.50
N ARG A 28 -9.66 4.68 0.73
CA ARG A 28 -8.46 3.90 1.04
C ARG A 28 -8.61 2.48 0.52
N MET A 29 -7.60 2.01 -0.21
CA MET A 29 -7.49 0.63 -0.69
C MET A 29 -6.22 0.03 -0.11
N ASP A 30 -6.36 -1.02 0.70
CA ASP A 30 -5.25 -1.82 1.18
C ASP A 30 -4.98 -2.95 0.18
N VAL A 31 -3.73 -3.10 -0.24
CA VAL A 31 -3.25 -4.14 -1.16
C VAL A 31 -2.34 -5.07 -0.40
N ALA A 32 -2.77 -6.31 -0.20
CA ALA A 32 -1.91 -7.37 0.31
C ALA A 32 -1.04 -7.93 -0.83
N VAL A 33 0.22 -8.25 -0.56
CA VAL A 33 1.17 -8.86 -1.48
C VAL A 33 1.64 -10.16 -0.82
N MET A 34 1.11 -11.29 -1.26
CA MET A 34 1.19 -12.59 -0.59
C MET A 34 2.39 -13.48 -0.98
N LYS A 35 3.15 -13.14 -2.03
CA LYS A 35 4.45 -13.76 -2.35
C LYS A 35 5.52 -12.70 -2.63
N PRO A 36 5.73 -11.76 -1.70
CA PRO A 36 6.38 -10.47 -1.95
C PRO A 36 7.78 -10.61 -2.55
N PRO A 37 8.22 -9.63 -3.36
CA PRO A 37 9.60 -9.63 -3.83
C PRO A 37 10.53 -9.45 -2.64
N GLN A 38 11.72 -9.99 -2.76
CA GLN A 38 12.82 -9.68 -1.87
C GLN A 38 13.30 -8.26 -2.16
N MET A 39 12.81 -7.31 -1.36
CA MET A 39 13.07 -5.87 -1.57
C MET A 39 14.54 -5.49 -1.38
N GLN A 40 15.33 -6.35 -0.74
CA GLN A 40 16.78 -6.22 -0.64
C GLN A 40 17.51 -6.59 -1.96
N ILE A 41 16.85 -7.32 -2.87
CA ILE A 41 17.40 -7.72 -4.16
C ILE A 41 16.88 -6.77 -5.24
N ALA A 42 17.78 -5.99 -5.85
CA ALA A 42 17.41 -5.00 -6.88
C ALA A 42 16.61 -5.60 -8.05
N ALA A 43 17.01 -6.80 -8.51
CA ALA A 43 16.35 -7.50 -9.61
C ALA A 43 14.89 -7.90 -9.32
N GLU A 44 14.50 -8.03 -8.04
CA GLU A 44 13.11 -8.29 -7.63
C GLU A 44 12.39 -6.99 -7.26
N ARG A 45 13.09 -6.06 -6.60
CA ARG A 45 12.57 -4.75 -6.18
C ARG A 45 12.15 -3.89 -7.37
N GLU A 46 13.03 -3.71 -8.35
CA GLU A 46 12.79 -2.75 -9.46
C GLU A 46 11.53 -3.09 -10.28
N PRO A 47 11.28 -4.35 -10.69
CA PRO A 47 10.03 -4.73 -11.35
C PRO A 47 8.79 -4.42 -10.50
N PHE A 48 8.84 -4.70 -9.18
CA PHE A 48 7.74 -4.38 -8.28
C PHE A 48 7.50 -2.87 -8.17
N MET A 49 8.57 -2.08 -8.09
CA MET A 49 8.47 -0.61 -8.10
C MET A 49 7.96 -0.06 -9.43
N GLY A 50 8.23 -0.74 -10.55
CA GLY A 50 7.64 -0.45 -11.86
C GLY A 50 6.13 -0.65 -11.84
N LEU A 51 5.68 -1.82 -11.38
CA LEU A 51 4.27 -2.13 -11.26
C LEU A 51 3.53 -1.18 -10.30
N LEU A 52 4.12 -0.85 -9.16
CA LEU A 52 3.51 0.11 -8.22
C LEU A 52 3.30 1.47 -8.89
N ARG A 53 4.24 1.93 -9.72
CA ARG A 53 4.08 3.16 -10.52
C ARG A 53 2.95 3.04 -11.55
N GLU A 54 2.75 1.88 -12.15
CA GLU A 54 1.62 1.64 -13.05
C GLU A 54 0.28 1.74 -12.31
N ILE A 55 0.18 1.17 -11.10
CA ILE A 55 -1.01 1.28 -10.25
C ILE A 55 -1.28 2.74 -9.88
N GLU A 56 -0.25 3.47 -9.48
CA GLU A 56 -0.35 4.87 -9.04
C GLU A 56 -0.63 5.85 -10.19
N SER A 57 -0.22 5.51 -11.41
CA SER A 57 -0.50 6.33 -12.60
C SER A 57 -1.87 6.05 -13.22
N THR A 58 -2.61 5.06 -12.71
CA THR A 58 -3.97 4.82 -13.19
C THR A 58 -4.89 6.02 -12.90
N PRO A 59 -5.90 6.28 -13.75
CA PRO A 59 -6.90 7.31 -13.49
C PRO A 59 -7.76 7.02 -12.24
N CYS A 60 -7.65 5.81 -11.69
CA CYS A 60 -8.35 5.36 -10.49
C CYS A 60 -7.57 5.61 -9.21
N SER A 61 -6.26 5.87 -9.28
CA SER A 61 -5.43 6.18 -8.11
C SER A 61 -5.32 7.69 -7.89
N ALA A 62 -5.26 8.10 -6.62
CA ALA A 62 -4.90 9.46 -6.23
C ALA A 62 -3.38 9.72 -6.35
N GLY A 63 -2.60 8.71 -6.76
CA GLY A 63 -1.18 8.84 -7.10
C GLY A 63 -0.23 8.53 -5.94
N ARG A 64 1.07 8.61 -6.23
CA ARG A 64 2.19 8.29 -5.32
C ARG A 64 2.08 8.96 -3.94
N ASN A 65 1.63 10.22 -3.89
CA ASN A 65 1.52 10.96 -2.63
C ASN A 65 0.49 10.36 -1.66
N SER A 66 -0.41 9.52 -2.16
CA SER A 66 -1.40 8.81 -1.36
C SER A 66 -1.01 7.38 -1.00
N THR A 67 0.12 6.88 -1.53
CA THR A 67 0.60 5.53 -1.28
C THR A 67 1.37 5.47 0.03
N GLU A 68 0.84 4.74 0.99
CA GLU A 68 1.51 4.40 2.24
C GLU A 68 2.16 3.02 2.11
N PHE A 69 3.48 3.02 1.98
CA PHE A 69 4.28 1.82 1.84
C PHE A 69 5.50 1.90 2.74
N TRP A 70 5.78 0.81 3.48
CA TRP A 70 6.89 0.75 4.42
C TRP A 70 8.24 1.06 3.77
N TYR A 71 8.44 0.72 2.49
CA TYR A 71 9.69 1.03 1.78
C TYR A 71 9.92 2.53 1.60
N PHE A 72 8.87 3.30 1.29
CA PHE A 72 8.96 4.77 1.20
C PHE A 72 9.16 5.42 2.56
N ALA A 73 8.54 4.86 3.59
CA ALA A 73 8.75 5.32 4.95
C ALA A 73 10.18 5.02 5.43
N PHE A 74 10.73 3.88 5.03
CA PHE A 74 12.11 3.49 5.31
C PHE A 74 13.11 4.44 4.62
N GLU A 75 12.91 4.74 3.34
CA GLU A 75 13.71 5.74 2.61
C GLU A 75 13.69 7.11 3.32
N LYS A 76 12.49 7.59 3.70
CA LYS A 76 12.33 8.85 4.44
C LYS A 76 13.01 8.82 5.81
N TYR A 77 12.93 7.68 6.51
CA TYR A 77 13.58 7.49 7.80
C TYR A 77 15.10 7.59 7.67
N MET A 78 15.69 6.87 6.71
CA MET A 78 17.13 6.96 6.44
C MET A 78 17.54 8.39 6.06
N GLY A 79 16.70 9.09 5.30
CA GLY A 79 16.93 10.50 5.01
C GLY A 79 16.88 11.42 6.22
N GLY A 80 15.94 11.18 7.15
CA GLY A 80 15.86 11.90 8.42
C GLY A 80 17.07 11.68 9.33
N LEU A 81 17.76 10.55 9.17
CA LEU A 81 19.02 10.24 9.86
C LEU A 81 20.26 10.81 9.16
N GLY A 82 20.11 11.43 7.98
CA GLY A 82 21.21 12.00 7.20
C GLY A 82 21.89 11.02 6.24
N PHE A 83 21.30 9.85 5.97
CA PHE A 83 21.87 8.82 5.09
C PHE A 83 21.34 8.86 3.64
N MET A 84 20.71 9.95 3.18
CA MET A 84 20.20 10.04 1.80
C MET A 84 21.30 9.83 0.76
N ASP A 85 22.48 10.39 0.97
CA ASP A 85 23.60 10.27 0.04
C ASP A 85 24.12 8.83 -0.07
N ALA A 86 23.96 8.06 1.01
CA ALA A 86 24.33 6.65 1.09
C ALA A 86 23.17 5.71 0.74
N TRP A 87 21.96 6.21 0.47
CA TRP A 87 20.76 5.40 0.29
C TRP A 87 20.96 4.33 -0.78
N LYS A 88 21.53 4.71 -1.93
CA LYS A 88 21.81 3.77 -3.01
C LYS A 88 22.74 2.64 -2.58
N ALA A 89 23.81 2.97 -1.84
CA ALA A 89 24.74 1.96 -1.32
C ALA A 89 24.05 1.03 -0.31
N ILE A 90 23.16 1.56 0.53
CA ILE A 90 22.39 0.78 1.51
C ILE A 90 21.40 -0.17 0.82
N VAL A 91 20.73 0.25 -0.25
CA VAL A 91 19.73 -0.59 -0.93
C VAL A 91 20.32 -1.58 -1.93
N ASP A 92 21.56 -1.36 -2.37
CA ASP A 92 22.27 -2.27 -3.27
C ASP A 92 23.12 -3.29 -2.49
N ASP A 93 23.29 -3.10 -1.17
CA ASP A 93 23.89 -4.06 -0.24
C ASP A 93 22.81 -4.84 0.53
N GLU A 94 22.78 -6.16 0.37
CA GLU A 94 21.73 -7.00 0.94
C GLU A 94 21.73 -7.00 2.48
N GLU A 95 22.92 -7.06 3.07
CA GLU A 95 23.12 -7.09 4.51
C GLU A 95 22.80 -5.71 5.11
N GLY A 96 23.38 -4.65 4.53
CA GLY A 96 23.08 -3.27 4.89
C GLY A 96 21.59 -2.95 4.82
N PHE A 97 20.89 -3.36 3.76
CA PHE A 97 19.44 -3.19 3.66
C PHE A 97 18.71 -3.88 4.83
N SER A 98 19.05 -5.14 5.11
CA SER A 98 18.36 -5.97 6.11
C SER A 98 18.58 -5.45 7.53
N GLU A 99 19.79 -5.02 7.87
CA GLU A 99 20.11 -4.46 9.18
C GLU A 99 19.42 -3.12 9.42
N ASN A 100 19.47 -2.22 8.43
CA ASN A 100 18.83 -0.90 8.52
C ASN A 100 17.30 -1.02 8.53
N LEU A 101 16.73 -1.96 7.75
CA LEU A 101 15.30 -2.26 7.79
C LEU A 101 14.87 -2.75 9.18
N ARG A 102 15.66 -3.61 9.83
CA ARG A 102 15.37 -4.06 11.19
C ARG A 102 15.32 -2.89 12.18
N GLY A 103 16.31 -1.99 12.12
CA GLY A 103 16.34 -0.78 12.95
C GLY A 103 15.11 0.12 12.71
N PHE A 104 14.75 0.33 11.44
CA PHE A 104 13.56 1.07 11.07
C PHE A 104 12.26 0.46 11.63
N LEU A 105 12.07 -0.86 11.50
CA LEU A 105 10.87 -1.54 11.96
C LEU A 105 10.74 -1.54 13.49
N MET A 106 11.86 -1.55 14.22
CA MET A 106 11.87 -1.40 15.69
C MET A 106 11.54 0.04 16.12
N ALA A 107 11.92 1.04 15.32
CA ALA A 107 11.59 2.43 15.60
C ALA A 107 10.17 2.83 15.14
N ASN A 108 9.55 2.03 14.27
CA ASN A 108 8.27 2.35 13.62
C ASN A 108 7.31 1.15 13.66
N ASP A 109 6.75 0.89 14.85
CA ASP A 109 5.85 -0.24 15.11
C ASP A 109 4.71 -0.36 14.10
N ARG A 110 4.17 0.76 13.61
CA ARG A 110 3.13 0.78 12.57
C ARG A 110 3.49 -0.09 11.36
N TYR A 111 4.69 0.07 10.83
CA TYR A 111 5.13 -0.62 9.62
C TYR A 111 5.59 -2.06 9.90
N SER A 112 5.88 -2.40 11.16
CA SER A 112 6.15 -3.78 11.56
C SER A 112 4.94 -4.69 11.30
N TYR A 113 3.72 -4.19 11.50
CA TYR A 113 2.48 -4.91 11.21
C TYR A 113 2.13 -5.00 9.73
N ASP A 114 2.82 -4.22 8.88
CA ASP A 114 2.62 -4.27 7.42
C ASP A 114 3.44 -5.39 6.76
N ILE A 115 4.34 -6.06 7.49
CA ILE A 115 5.19 -7.14 6.97
C ILE A 115 4.91 -8.42 7.78
N LEU A 116 4.30 -9.40 7.13
CA LEU A 116 4.15 -10.74 7.67
C LEU A 116 5.41 -11.56 7.40
N ARG A 117 6.05 -12.07 8.44
CA ARG A 117 7.23 -12.94 8.34
C ARG A 117 6.86 -14.40 8.57
N SER A 118 7.57 -15.30 7.91
CA SER A 118 7.54 -16.74 8.22
C SER A 118 8.33 -17.02 9.51
N THR A 119 8.21 -18.23 10.05
CA THR A 119 8.98 -18.68 11.23
C THR A 119 10.49 -18.57 11.05
N ASN A 120 10.95 -18.58 9.79
CA ASN A 120 12.37 -18.48 9.42
C ASN A 120 12.82 -17.02 9.21
N GLY A 121 11.97 -16.03 9.55
CA GLY A 121 12.28 -14.60 9.42
C GLY A 121 12.09 -14.00 8.03
N THR A 122 11.90 -14.84 7.00
CA THR A 122 11.68 -14.41 5.61
C THR A 122 10.33 -13.73 5.42
N PRO A 123 10.23 -12.67 4.58
CA PRO A 123 8.95 -12.05 4.25
C PRO A 123 8.00 -13.05 3.59
N LYS A 124 6.87 -13.30 4.21
CA LYS A 124 5.78 -14.14 3.68
C LYS A 124 4.76 -13.31 2.92
N ALA A 125 4.43 -12.15 3.45
CA ALA A 125 3.56 -11.18 2.79
C ALA A 125 3.91 -9.77 3.28
N PHE A 126 3.58 -8.75 2.49
CA PHE A 126 3.46 -7.41 3.03
C PHE A 126 2.22 -6.73 2.49
N ARG A 127 1.81 -5.62 3.10
CA ARG A 127 0.76 -4.76 2.55
C ARG A 127 1.28 -3.35 2.30
N PHE A 128 0.61 -2.66 1.39
CA PHE A 128 0.68 -1.21 1.27
C PHE A 128 -0.74 -0.68 1.09
N ALA A 129 -0.94 0.58 1.41
CA ALA A 129 -2.21 1.25 1.16
C ALA A 129 -2.03 2.31 0.08
N THR A 130 -3.06 2.54 -0.71
CA THR A 130 -3.12 3.66 -1.64
C THR A 130 -4.53 4.24 -1.62
N ARG A 131 -4.68 5.48 -2.07
CA ARG A 131 -6.00 6.11 -2.14
C ARG A 131 -6.52 6.05 -3.57
N LEU A 132 -7.79 5.73 -3.70
CA LEU A 132 -8.52 5.80 -4.95
C LEU A 132 -9.03 7.22 -5.18
N ARG A 133 -9.19 7.62 -6.44
CA ARG A 133 -9.93 8.84 -6.75
C ARG A 133 -11.40 8.63 -6.39
N ASN A 134 -12.01 9.68 -5.86
CA ASN A 134 -13.44 9.70 -5.66
C ASN A 134 -14.12 9.74 -7.04
N VAL A 135 -14.78 8.64 -7.41
CA VAL A 135 -15.52 8.50 -8.67
C VAL A 135 -17.02 8.58 -8.40
N ALA A 136 -17.75 9.22 -9.30
CA ALA A 136 -19.12 9.65 -9.04
C ALA A 136 -20.18 8.54 -9.17
N THR A 137 -19.89 7.44 -9.88
CA THR A 137 -20.87 6.39 -10.21
C THR A 137 -20.36 5.00 -9.86
N ASP A 138 -21.29 4.11 -9.48
CA ASP A 138 -20.97 2.71 -9.16
C ASP A 138 -20.32 1.97 -10.33
N GLU A 139 -20.71 2.30 -11.57
CA GLU A 139 -20.09 1.75 -12.78
C GLU A 139 -18.61 2.14 -12.93
N LEU A 140 -18.25 3.37 -12.55
CA LEU A 140 -16.86 3.81 -12.53
C LEU A 140 -16.08 3.15 -11.39
N ILE A 141 -16.73 2.91 -10.24
CA ILE A 141 -16.14 2.14 -9.14
C ILE A 141 -15.80 0.73 -9.62
N ASP A 142 -16.75 0.05 -10.28
CA ASP A 142 -16.53 -1.30 -10.79
C ASP A 142 -15.43 -1.34 -11.85
N ARG A 143 -15.42 -0.41 -12.80
CA ARG A 143 -14.33 -0.29 -13.79
C ARG A 143 -12.97 -0.05 -13.13
N CYS A 144 -12.92 0.78 -12.10
CA CYS A 144 -11.69 1.00 -11.34
C CYS A 144 -11.26 -0.25 -10.57
N ALA A 145 -12.18 -0.96 -9.94
CA ALA A 145 -11.88 -2.22 -9.26
C ALA A 145 -11.37 -3.27 -10.26
N GLN A 146 -11.99 -3.41 -11.44
CA GLN A 146 -11.53 -4.30 -12.50
C GLN A 146 -10.13 -3.93 -13.01
N ARG A 147 -9.86 -2.63 -13.20
CA ARG A 147 -8.55 -2.16 -13.68
C ARG A 147 -7.44 -2.33 -12.63
N MET A 148 -7.75 -2.05 -11.37
CA MET A 148 -6.84 -2.32 -10.26
C MET A 148 -6.60 -3.82 -10.12
N ARG A 149 -7.65 -4.66 -10.28
CA ARG A 149 -7.52 -6.11 -10.29
C ARG A 149 -6.69 -6.59 -11.47
N TYR A 150 -6.89 -6.11 -12.70
CA TYR A 150 -6.09 -6.50 -13.88
C TYR A 150 -4.60 -6.19 -13.69
N ASN A 151 -4.28 -4.99 -13.19
CA ASN A 151 -2.92 -4.63 -12.83
C ASN A 151 -2.41 -5.48 -11.64
N SER A 152 -3.30 -5.94 -10.77
CA SER A 152 -3.00 -6.91 -9.71
C SER A 152 -3.03 -8.38 -10.16
N THR A 153 -3.52 -8.69 -11.36
CA THR A 153 -3.39 -10.02 -11.97
C THR A 153 -1.99 -10.17 -12.55
N ILE A 154 -1.33 -9.06 -12.90
CA ILE A 154 0.13 -9.01 -13.10
C ILE A 154 0.87 -9.30 -11.76
N LEU A 155 0.22 -9.04 -10.61
CA LEU A 155 0.59 -9.57 -9.29
C LEU A 155 0.18 -11.04 -9.09
N GLU A 156 -0.19 -11.85 -10.08
CA GLU A 156 -0.39 -13.31 -9.89
C GLU A 156 0.93 -14.05 -9.57
N LYS A 157 2.10 -13.43 -9.85
CA LYS A 157 3.37 -13.86 -9.23
C LYS A 157 3.41 -13.62 -7.71
N PHE A 158 2.53 -12.75 -7.20
CA PHE A 158 2.52 -12.17 -5.85
C PHE A 158 1.20 -12.38 -5.07
N SER A 159 0.12 -12.90 -5.66
CA SER A 159 -1.21 -13.13 -5.07
C SER A 159 -1.78 -11.94 -4.28
N ALA A 160 -2.12 -10.83 -4.96
CA ALA A 160 -2.64 -9.64 -4.28
C ALA A 160 -4.17 -9.62 -4.11
N TRP A 161 -4.64 -9.22 -2.93
CA TRP A 161 -6.06 -9.04 -2.61
C TRP A 161 -6.31 -7.58 -2.21
N ALA A 162 -7.30 -6.95 -2.85
CA ALA A 162 -7.82 -5.65 -2.46
C ALA A 162 -9.20 -5.85 -1.80
N SER A 163 -9.31 -5.43 -0.54
CA SER A 163 -10.59 -5.37 0.17
C SER A 163 -11.16 -3.96 0.09
N TYR A 164 -12.40 -3.86 -0.39
CA TYR A 164 -13.22 -2.66 -0.38
C TYR A 164 -14.17 -2.67 0.81
#